data_AF-A0A383AIP8-F1
#
_entry.id   AF-A0A383AIP8-F1
#
_cell.length_a   1.000
_cell.length_b   1.000
_cell.length_c   1.000
_cell.angle_alpha   90.00
_cell.angle_beta   90.00
_cell.angle_gamma   90.00
#
_symmetry.space_group_name_H-M   'P 1'
#
loop_
_entity.id
_entity.type
_entity.pdbx_description
1 polymer ?
#
loop_
_entity_poly.entity_id
_entity_poly.type
_entity_poly.pdbx_seq_one_letter_code
_entity_poly.pdbx_strand_id
1 'polypeptide(L)'
;MNLKTNIPVNLDLTIRSGQLFHWTKTANNTFKIIIRRTVIKANQINENIIKVEIKGEKLDEEKLRTTLGLNIERQKLLTILKKDKLISQI
;
A
#
# COMPACT_ATOMS: atom_id res chain seq x y z
N MET A 1 13.26 3.47 1.98
CA MET A 1 12.55 4.54 2.71
C MET A 1 11.39 3.94 3.51
N ASN A 2 10.92 4.63 4.54
CA ASN A 2 9.76 4.20 5.33
C ASN A 2 8.57 5.11 5.03
N LEU A 3 7.52 4.54 4.44
CA LEU A 3 6.27 5.23 4.21
C LEU A 3 5.43 5.15 5.48
N LYS A 4 5.21 6.30 6.11
CA LYS A 4 4.32 6.44 7.26
C LYS A 4 2.89 6.73 6.80
N THR A 5 1.91 6.10 7.42
CA THR A 5 0.48 6.31 7.18
C THR A 5 -0.20 6.79 8.45
N ASN A 6 -1.21 7.65 8.32
CA ASN A 6 -1.98 8.15 9.47
C ASN A 6 -3.12 7.19 9.88
N ILE A 7 -3.28 6.08 9.16
CA ILE A 7 -4.34 5.09 9.33
C ILE A 7 -3.70 3.71 9.21
N PRO A 8 -4.14 2.72 10.01
CA PRO A 8 -3.76 1.32 9.81
C PRO A 8 -3.99 0.87 8.36
N VAL A 9 -2.98 0.21 7.80
CA VAL A 9 -3.00 -0.39 6.46
C VAL A 9 -2.61 -1.86 6.60
N ASN A 10 -3.21 -2.72 5.79
CA ASN A 10 -2.74 -4.09 5.62
C ASN A 10 -2.13 -4.21 4.22
N LEU A 11 -0.81 -4.36 4.15
CA LEU A 11 -0.08 -4.40 2.88
C LEU A 11 -0.49 -5.63 2.06
N ASP A 12 -0.68 -6.81 2.67
CA ASP A 12 -1.07 -8.02 1.93
C ASP A 12 -2.44 -7.83 1.26
N LEU A 13 -3.42 -7.23 1.96
CA LEU A 13 -4.71 -6.87 1.37
C LEU A 13 -4.57 -5.81 0.27
N THR A 14 -3.77 -4.77 0.48
CA THR A 14 -3.52 -3.74 -0.54
C THR A 14 -2.94 -4.33 -1.83
N ILE A 15 -1.99 -5.27 -1.73
CA ILE A 15 -1.38 -5.89 -2.90
C ILE A 15 -2.35 -6.87 -3.59
N ARG A 16 -3.14 -7.62 -2.81
CA ARG A 16 -4.06 -8.65 -3.31
C ARG A 16 -5.44 -8.13 -3.71
N SER A 17 -5.77 -6.87 -3.46
CA SER A 17 -7.08 -6.27 -3.77
C SER A 17 -7.43 -6.23 -5.27
N GLY A 18 -6.49 -6.61 -6.15
CA GLY A 18 -6.64 -6.55 -7.61
C GLY A 18 -6.20 -5.21 -8.21
N GLN A 19 -5.77 -4.25 -7.40
CA GLN A 19 -5.27 -2.96 -7.90
C GLN A 19 -3.83 -3.05 -8.48
N LEU A 20 -3.09 -4.12 -8.14
CA LEU A 20 -1.75 -4.41 -8.65
C LEU A 20 -1.71 -5.82 -9.23
N PHE A 21 -1.06 -5.96 -10.39
CA PHE A 21 -1.03 -7.23 -11.14
C PHE A 21 0.35 -7.88 -11.18
N HIS A 22 1.41 -7.08 -11.26
CA HIS A 22 2.77 -7.58 -11.39
C HIS A 22 3.48 -7.58 -10.04
N TRP A 23 3.14 -8.56 -9.21
CA TRP A 23 3.79 -8.73 -7.91
C TRP A 23 4.02 -10.20 -7.59
N THR A 24 4.98 -10.44 -6.71
CA THR A 24 5.22 -11.75 -6.10
C THR A 24 5.43 -11.59 -4.60
N LYS A 25 4.88 -12.53 -3.83
CA LYS A 25 5.11 -12.62 -2.39
C LYS A 25 6.37 -13.43 -2.14
N THR A 26 7.29 -12.86 -1.39
CA THR A 26 8.53 -13.52 -0.94
C THR A 26 8.43 -13.85 0.55
N ALA A 27 9.51 -14.37 1.15
CA ALA A 27 9.55 -14.69 2.58
C ALA A 27 9.18 -13.48 3.46
N ASN A 28 8.67 -13.75 4.67
CA ASN A 28 8.38 -12.75 5.70
C ASN A 28 7.44 -11.62 5.24
N ASN A 29 6.39 -11.97 4.48
CA ASN A 29 5.36 -11.02 4.03
C ASN A 29 5.93 -9.83 3.22
N THR A 30 7.08 -10.03 2.58
CA THR A 30 7.70 -9.04 1.70
C THR A 30 7.21 -9.24 0.28
N PHE A 31 6.79 -8.17 -0.38
CA PHE A 31 6.30 -8.17 -1.76
C PHE A 31 7.34 -7.55 -2.68
N LYS A 32 7.57 -8.17 -3.84
CA LYS A 32 8.25 -7.54 -4.97
C LYS A 32 7.18 -7.15 -5.99
N ILE A 33 7.09 -5.88 -6.29
CA ILE A 33 6.10 -5.28 -7.19
C ILE A 33 6.88 -4.68 -8.36
N ILE A 34 6.45 -4.93 -9.58
CA ILE A 34 7.06 -4.43 -10.80
C ILE A 34 6.09 -3.45 -11.44
N ILE A 35 6.54 -2.22 -11.65
CA ILE A 35 5.75 -1.19 -12.33
C ILE A 35 6.66 -0.51 -13.34
N ARG A 36 6.30 -0.61 -14.62
CA ARG A 36 7.11 -0.12 -15.75
C ARG A 36 8.55 -0.67 -15.63
N ARG A 37 9.55 0.21 -15.49
CA ARG A 37 10.98 -0.12 -15.39
C ARG A 37 11.50 -0.06 -13.95
N THR A 38 10.61 -0.18 -12.98
CA THR A 38 10.92 -0.06 -11.56
C THR A 38 10.46 -1.27 -10.78
N VAL A 39 11.35 -1.78 -9.93
CA VAL A 39 11.06 -2.84 -8.96
C VAL A 39 10.96 -2.20 -7.58
N ILE A 40 9.84 -2.44 -6.90
CA ILE A 40 9.57 -2.00 -5.54
C ILE A 40 9.54 -3.23 -4.66
N LYS A 41 10.40 -3.30 -3.66
CA LYS A 41 10.33 -4.29 -2.59
C LYS A 41 9.68 -3.64 -1.39
N ALA A 42 8.48 -4.11 -1.02
CA ALA A 42 7.68 -3.56 0.07
C ALA A 42 7.54 -4.60 1.19
N ASN A 43 7.79 -4.18 2.43
CA ASN A 43 7.57 -4.98 3.62
C ASN A 43 6.85 -4.15 4.68
N GLN A 44 5.85 -4.74 5.32
CA GLN A 44 5.15 -4.07 6.40
C GLN A 44 5.89 -4.26 7.72
N ILE A 45 6.27 -3.15 8.38
CA ILE A 45 6.91 -3.18 9.70
C ILE A 45 5.84 -3.27 10.79
N ASN A 46 4.80 -2.43 10.68
CA ASN A 46 3.62 -2.44 11.52
C ASN A 46 2.42 -1.87 10.74
N GLU A 47 1.26 -1.71 11.38
CA GLU A 47 0.05 -1.22 10.72
C GLU A 47 0.15 0.18 10.10
N ASN A 48 1.11 1.01 10.51
CA ASN A 48 1.28 2.37 10.02
C ASN A 48 2.57 2.62 9.23
N ILE A 49 3.45 1.62 9.11
CA ILE A 49 4.77 1.78 8.52
C ILE A 49 5.04 0.67 7.52
N ILE A 50 5.24 1.08 6.27
CA ILE A 50 5.67 0.21 5.18
C ILE A 50 7.10 0.60 4.78
N LYS A 51 8.04 -0.33 4.90
CA LYS A 51 9.39 -0.17 4.38
C LYS A 51 9.40 -0.51 2.90
N VAL A 52 9.95 0.39 2.09
CA VAL A 52 10.09 0.22 0.64
C VAL A 52 11.52 0.45 0.18
N GLU A 53 11.99 -0.44 -0.68
CA GLU A 53 13.26 -0.35 -1.41
C GLU A 53 12.93 -0.31 -2.91
N ILE A 54 13.57 0.60 -3.65
CA ILE A 54 13.24 0.87 -5.06
C ILE A 54 14.50 0.69 -5.90
N LYS A 55 14.38 -0.01 -7.03
CA LYS A 55 15.46 -0.18 -8.00
C LYS A 55 14.91 0.08 -9.41
N GLY A 56 15.68 0.79 -10.24
CA GLY A 56 15.29 1.16 -11.60
C GLY A 56 14.98 2.66 -11.71
N GLU A 57 14.00 3.01 -12.54
CA GLU A 57 13.58 4.41 -12.68
C GLU A 57 13.08 4.97 -11.35
N LYS A 58 13.46 6.23 -11.07
CA LYS A 58 13.15 6.90 -9.82
C LYS A 58 11.64 7.18 -9.74
N LEU A 59 10.96 6.50 -8.82
CA LEU A 59 9.61 6.88 -8.40
C LEU A 59 9.74 7.82 -7.20
N ASP A 60 9.09 8.97 -7.28
CA ASP A 60 8.92 9.86 -6.13
C ASP A 60 7.97 9.25 -5.08
N GLU A 61 8.01 9.79 -3.86
CA GLU A 61 7.22 9.28 -2.74
C GLU A 61 5.71 9.38 -3.01
N GLU A 62 5.26 10.44 -3.69
CA GLU A 62 3.85 10.68 -4.00
C GLU A 62 3.28 9.62 -4.93
N LYS A 63 3.98 9.28 -6.02
CA LYS A 63 3.60 8.19 -6.93
C LYS A 63 3.59 6.85 -6.20
N LEU A 64 4.54 6.62 -5.29
CA LEU A 64 4.55 5.39 -4.51
C LEU A 64 3.35 5.29 -3.56
N ARG A 65 3.03 6.39 -2.87
CA ARG A 65 1.85 6.47 -2.01
C ARG A 65 0.56 6.23 -2.78
N THR A 66 0.43 6.83 -3.96
CA THR A 66 -0.72 6.64 -4.85
C THR A 66 -0.83 5.18 -5.30
N THR A 67 0.27 4.59 -5.74
CA THR A 67 0.34 3.17 -6.17
C THR A 67 -0.12 2.21 -5.07
N LEU A 68 0.24 2.50 -3.82
CA LEU A 68 -0.11 1.68 -2.66
C LEU A 68 -1.43 2.10 -2.00
N GLY A 69 -2.19 3.04 -2.56
CA GLY A 69 -3.46 3.52 -1.98
C GLY A 69 -3.29 4.14 -0.58
N LEU A 70 -2.20 4.88 -0.37
CA LEU A 70 -1.80 5.53 0.88
C LEU A 70 -2.04 7.05 0.89
N ASN A 71 -2.88 7.51 -0.02
CA ASN A 71 -3.26 8.91 -0.20
C ASN A 71 -4.08 9.46 0.98
N ILE A 72 -3.90 10.76 1.25
CA ILE A 72 -4.46 11.48 2.42
C ILE A 72 -6.00 11.37 2.48
N GLU A 73 -6.66 11.28 1.33
CA GLU A 73 -8.12 11.21 1.22
C GLU A 73 -8.74 9.94 1.82
N ARG A 74 -7.93 8.88 2.01
CA ARG A 74 -8.40 7.61 2.56
C ARG A 74 -9.04 7.76 3.95
N GLN A 75 -8.57 8.70 4.78
CA GLN A 75 -9.15 8.92 6.12
C GLN A 75 -10.57 9.46 6.03
N LYS A 76 -10.78 10.45 5.15
CA LYS A 76 -12.09 11.05 4.93
C LYS A 76 -13.06 10.00 4.37
N LEU A 77 -12.59 9.20 3.40
CA LEU A 77 -13.37 8.12 2.80
C LEU A 77 -13.80 7.09 3.85
N LEU A 78 -12.88 6.62 4.70
CA LEU A 78 -13.22 5.66 5.76
C LEU A 78 -14.24 6.21 6.75
N THR A 79 -14.13 7.48 7.14
CA THR A 79 -15.12 8.12 8.02
C THR A 79 -16.51 8.20 7.39
N ILE A 80 -16.59 8.43 6.08
CA ILE A 80 -17.86 8.46 5.35
C ILE A 80 -18.43 7.04 5.22
N LEU A 81 -17.61 6.08 4.78
CA LEU A 81 -18.03 4.69 4.56
C LEU A 81 -18.48 4.00 5.84
N LYS A 82 -17.89 4.33 7.00
CA LYS A 82 -18.32 3.81 8.30
C LYS A 82 -19.75 4.21 8.71
N LYS A 83 -20.35 5.22 8.06
CA LYS A 83 -21.75 5.59 8.30
C LYS A 83 -22.72 4.62 7.61
N ASP A 84 -22.25 3.89 6.59
CA ASP A 84 -23.04 2.87 5.92
C ASP A 84 -23.10 1.60 6.78
N LYS A 85 -24.31 1.13 7.09
CA LYS A 85 -24.52 -0.02 7.97
C LYS A 85 -23.94 -1.31 7.39
N LEU A 86 -23.99 -1.51 6.08
CA LEU A 86 -23.49 -2.73 5.43
C LEU A 86 -21.96 -2.77 5.47
N ILE A 87 -21.31 -1.61 5.29
CA ILE A 87 -19.85 -1.52 5.31
C ILE A 87 -19.31 -1.56 6.73
N SER A 88 -20.01 -0.96 7.70
CA SER A 88 -19.58 -0.94 9.11
C SER A 88 -19.51 -2.33 9.77
N GLN A 89 -20.13 -3.34 9.16
CA GLN A 89 -20.18 -4.72 9.63
C GLN A 89 -19.02 -5.59 9.11
N ILE A 90 -18.21 -5.05 8.19
CA ILE A 90 -17.02 -5.69 7.61
C ILE A 90 -15.78 -5.30 8.42
#